data_AF-A0A9P6R5T2-F1
#
_entry.id   AF-A0A9P6R5T2-F1
#
_cell.length_a   1.000
_cell.length_b   1.000
_cell.length_c   1.000
_cell.angle_alpha   90.00
_cell.angle_beta   90.00
_cell.angle_gamma   90.00
#
_symmetry.space_group_name_H-M   'P 1'
#
loop_
_entity.id
_entity.type
_entity.pdbx_description
1 polymer ?
#
loop_
_entity_poly.entity_id
_entity_poly.type
_entity_poly.pdbx_seq_one_letter_code
_entity_poly.pdbx_strand_id
1 'polypeptide(L)'
;MWCNNCCLCFPVRGGAMWLSGLVLLINAIGGILLFLWGPYFFSSTMALLFAGFSVIQAVTAGIAFLGLCNWSYMMTRIFVYIEWLVVFLATARIGVMAFQLESNKDHISSECWGAVNDKGYSPQGTAAAFYCNTPIDSFIMLFIVGLVIDYLLNLYMYFVVWRFYVRMRLYPFQKGVALTYEQGLYEI
;
A
#
# COMPACT_ATOMS: atom_id res chain seq x y z
N MET A 1 32.68 7.84 -4.60
CA MET A 1 31.61 8.57 -3.88
C MET A 1 30.57 9.01 -4.91
N TRP A 2 29.51 8.23 -5.10
CA TRP A 2 28.40 8.62 -5.98
C TRP A 2 27.29 9.20 -5.11
N CYS A 3 26.90 10.42 -5.45
CA CYS A 3 26.06 11.28 -4.63
C CYS A 3 24.73 10.60 -4.27
N ASN A 4 24.30 10.75 -3.02
CA ASN A 4 22.94 10.42 -2.56
C ASN A 4 21.84 11.20 -3.32
N ASN A 5 22.21 12.07 -4.28
CA ASN A 5 21.34 12.98 -5.03
C ASN A 5 21.50 12.96 -6.57
N CYS A 6 22.20 12.00 -7.19
CA CYS A 6 22.34 12.02 -8.65
C CYS A 6 21.22 11.26 -9.39
N CYS A 7 20.25 12.04 -9.90
CA CYS A 7 19.44 11.84 -11.12
C CYS A 7 18.38 10.71 -11.21
N LEU A 8 17.72 10.36 -10.10
CA LEU A 8 16.30 9.97 -10.14
C LEU A 8 15.56 10.78 -9.08
N CYS A 9 14.29 11.11 -9.32
CA CYS A 9 13.46 12.16 -8.69
C CYS A 9 13.38 12.23 -7.14
N PHE A 10 14.13 11.40 -6.40
CA PHE A 10 14.21 11.38 -4.94
C PHE A 10 15.60 10.90 -4.46
N PRO A 11 16.20 11.49 -3.40
CA PRO A 11 17.39 10.94 -2.76
C PRO A 11 17.15 9.48 -2.39
N VAL A 12 18.07 8.58 -2.78
CA VAL A 12 17.86 7.12 -2.78
C VAL A 12 17.42 6.58 -1.42
N ARG A 13 17.85 7.22 -0.32
CA ARG A 13 17.44 6.84 1.05
C ARG A 13 16.25 7.67 1.55
N GLY A 14 16.38 8.99 1.58
CA GLY A 14 15.35 9.87 2.16
C GLY A 14 14.02 9.78 1.42
N GLY A 15 14.04 9.66 0.09
CA GLY A 15 12.83 9.48 -0.69
C GLY A 15 12.23 8.09 -0.58
N ALA A 16 13.06 7.04 -0.46
CA ALA A 16 12.57 5.69 -0.18
C ALA A 16 11.88 5.61 1.19
N MET A 17 12.45 6.27 2.20
CA MET A 17 11.85 6.37 3.53
C MET A 17 10.49 7.08 3.47
N TRP A 18 10.44 8.24 2.82
CA TRP A 18 9.19 9.00 2.71
C TRP A 18 8.12 8.23 1.93
N LEU A 19 8.50 7.59 0.81
CA LEU A 19 7.60 6.76 0.02
C LEU A 19 7.07 5.57 0.83
N SER A 20 7.93 4.83 1.54
CA SER A 20 7.50 3.71 2.37
C SER A 20 6.58 4.14 3.52
N GLY A 21 6.84 5.30 4.13
CA GLY A 21 5.95 5.90 5.12
C GLY A 21 4.59 6.31 4.53
N LEU A 22 4.58 6.89 3.33
CA LEU A 22 3.35 7.26 2.62
C LEU A 22 2.51 6.02 2.28
N VAL A 23 3.12 4.98 1.72
CA VAL A 23 2.46 3.71 1.40
C VAL A 23 1.91 3.04 2.65
N LEU A 24 2.66 3.06 3.76
CA LEU A 24 2.21 2.55 5.05
C LEU A 24 0.95 3.28 5.53
N LEU A 25 0.91 4.61 5.44
CA LEU A 25 -0.23 5.41 5.87
C LEU A 25 -1.45 5.17 4.99
N ILE A 26 -1.30 5.17 3.67
CA ILE A 26 -2.40 4.92 2.72
C ILE A 26 -3.00 3.53 2.97
N ASN A 27 -2.16 2.50 3.12
CA ASN A 27 -2.64 1.13 3.32
C ASN A 27 -3.24 0.91 4.71
N ALA A 28 -2.72 1.58 5.75
CA ALA A 28 -3.33 1.55 7.08
C ALA A 28 -4.71 2.21 7.09
N ILE A 29 -4.84 3.41 6.50
CA ILE A 29 -6.13 4.12 6.41
C ILE A 29 -7.11 3.32 5.56
N GLY A 30 -6.68 2.82 4.39
CA GLY A 30 -7.49 1.97 3.53
C GLY A 30 -7.95 0.69 4.21
N GLY A 31 -7.08 0.04 5.00
CA GLY A 31 -7.42 -1.12 5.81
C GLY A 31 -8.48 -0.81 6.86
N ILE A 32 -8.31 0.28 7.62
CA ILE A 32 -9.28 0.71 8.65
C ILE A 32 -10.64 1.03 8.01
N LEU A 33 -10.66 1.75 6.89
CA LEU A 33 -11.90 2.06 6.18
C LEU A 33 -12.61 0.80 5.69
N LEU A 34 -11.87 -0.19 5.16
CA LEU A 34 -12.45 -1.47 4.74
C LEU A 34 -12.97 -2.30 5.92
N PHE A 35 -12.38 -2.20 7.11
CA PHE A 35 -12.92 -2.89 8.30
C PHE A 35 -14.22 -2.27 8.80
N LEU A 36 -14.34 -0.94 8.75
CA LEU A 36 -15.53 -0.22 9.24
C LEU A 36 -16.68 -0.24 8.22
N TRP A 37 -16.37 -0.04 6.93
CA TRP A 37 -17.35 0.20 5.87
C TRP A 37 -17.37 -0.91 4.81
N GLY A 38 -16.42 -1.84 4.82
CA GLY A 38 -16.37 -2.94 3.86
C GLY A 38 -17.64 -3.81 3.81
N PRO A 39 -18.30 -4.12 4.94
CA PRO A 39 -19.57 -4.88 4.92
C PRO A 39 -20.72 -4.18 4.18
N TYR A 40 -20.63 -2.86 3.96
CA TYR A 40 -21.62 -2.10 3.19
C TYR A 40 -21.46 -2.32 1.68
N PHE A 41 -20.21 -2.50 1.21
CA PHE A 41 -19.89 -2.63 -0.21
C PHE A 41 -19.70 -4.08 -0.67
N PHE A 42 -19.34 -4.97 0.25
CA PHE A 42 -18.99 -6.35 -0.02
C PHE A 42 -19.64 -7.29 0.99
N SER A 43 -19.74 -8.58 0.63
CA SER A 43 -20.04 -9.62 1.62
C SER A 43 -19.02 -9.58 2.76
N SER A 44 -19.49 -9.78 4.00
CA SER A 44 -18.68 -9.70 5.23
C SER A 44 -17.36 -10.47 5.15
N THR A 45 -17.37 -11.67 4.54
CA THR A 45 -16.16 -12.50 4.38
C THR A 45 -15.16 -11.92 3.37
N MET A 46 -15.66 -11.35 2.27
CA MET A 46 -14.81 -10.73 1.24
C MET A 46 -14.22 -9.41 1.72
N ALA A 47 -15.01 -8.60 2.43
CA ALA A 47 -14.54 -7.38 3.08
C ALA A 47 -13.37 -7.67 4.03
N LEU A 48 -13.45 -8.73 4.83
CA LEU A 48 -12.38 -9.14 5.75
C LEU A 48 -11.10 -9.55 5.01
N LEU A 49 -11.21 -10.31 3.92
CA LEU A 49 -10.05 -10.71 3.11
C LEU A 49 -9.35 -9.49 2.50
N PHE A 50 -10.12 -8.54 1.98
CA PHE A 50 -9.62 -7.32 1.40
C PHE A 50 -8.96 -6.40 2.42
N ALA A 51 -9.56 -6.24 3.60
CA ALA A 51 -9.00 -5.47 4.69
C ALA A 51 -7.71 -6.12 5.23
N GLY A 52 -7.70 -7.45 5.36
CA GLY A 52 -6.51 -8.21 5.75
C GLY A 52 -5.35 -8.03 4.76
N PHE A 53 -5.63 -7.96 3.46
CA PHE A 53 -4.60 -7.70 2.46
C PHE A 53 -3.99 -6.29 2.58
N SER A 54 -4.81 -5.26 2.81
CA SER A 54 -4.30 -3.90 3.09
C SER A 54 -3.38 -3.87 4.31
N VAL A 55 -3.69 -4.64 5.36
CA VAL A 55 -2.84 -4.75 6.55
C VAL A 55 -1.50 -5.42 6.21
N ILE A 56 -1.50 -6.48 5.39
CA ILE A 56 -0.27 -7.13 4.94
C ILE A 56 0.61 -6.13 4.18
N GLN A 57 0.04 -5.34 3.27
CA GLN A 57 0.77 -4.28 2.55
C GLN A 57 1.31 -3.19 3.49
N ALA A 58 0.52 -2.78 4.49
CA ALA A 58 0.99 -1.81 5.49
C ALA A 58 2.17 -2.36 6.32
N VAL A 59 2.13 -3.66 6.67
CA VAL A 59 3.22 -4.33 7.39
C VAL A 59 4.48 -4.44 6.52
N THR A 60 4.37 -4.82 5.24
CA THR A 60 5.55 -4.87 4.36
C THR A 60 6.16 -3.50 4.13
N ALA A 61 5.33 -2.46 3.95
CA ALA A 61 5.79 -1.07 3.90
C ALA A 61 6.49 -0.65 5.21
N GLY A 62 6.00 -1.10 6.37
CA GLY A 62 6.64 -0.87 7.67
C GLY A 62 8.01 -1.55 7.81
N ILE A 63 8.15 -2.78 7.31
CA ILE A 63 9.43 -3.49 7.25
C ILE A 63 10.42 -2.73 6.35
N ALA A 64 9.96 -2.23 5.19
CA ALA A 64 10.78 -1.40 4.32
C ALA A 64 11.25 -0.12 5.03
N PHE A 65 10.32 0.59 5.68
CA PHE A 65 10.62 1.82 6.43
C PHE A 65 11.67 1.58 7.52
N LEU A 66 11.48 0.57 8.37
CA LEU A 66 12.42 0.20 9.42
C LEU A 66 13.77 -0.27 8.86
N GLY A 67 13.75 -1.04 7.77
CA GLY A 67 14.96 -1.51 7.09
C GLY A 67 15.82 -0.36 6.55
N LEU A 68 15.18 0.68 6.01
CA LEU A 68 15.85 1.89 5.51
C LEU A 68 16.36 2.78 6.65
N CYS A 69 15.63 2.87 7.77
CA CYS A 69 16.05 3.59 8.98
C CYS A 69 17.32 2.98 9.57
N ASN A 70 17.34 1.67 9.76
CA ASN A 70 18.41 0.96 10.48
C ASN A 70 19.56 0.45 9.58
N TRP A 71 19.56 0.76 8.28
CA TRP A 71 20.56 0.21 7.32
C TRP A 71 20.64 -1.34 7.35
N SER A 72 19.52 -2.00 7.65
CA SER A 72 19.54 -3.44 7.87
C SER A 72 19.47 -4.21 6.55
N TYR A 73 20.56 -4.91 6.22
CA TYR A 73 20.60 -5.82 5.07
C TYR A 73 19.58 -6.96 5.19
N MET A 74 19.38 -7.49 6.41
CA MET A 74 18.41 -8.57 6.65
C MET A 74 16.98 -8.09 6.37
N MET A 75 16.58 -6.91 6.87
CA MET A 75 15.20 -6.40 6.70
C MET A 75 14.90 -6.07 5.24
N THR A 76 15.83 -5.41 4.55
CA THR A 76 15.67 -5.09 3.12
C THR A 76 15.64 -6.34 2.25
N ARG A 77 16.40 -7.38 2.60
CA ARG A 77 16.30 -8.69 1.95
C ARG A 77 14.92 -9.33 2.13
N ILE A 78 14.41 -9.36 3.37
CA ILE A 78 13.08 -9.91 3.68
C ILE A 78 12.00 -9.18 2.88
N PHE A 79 12.05 -7.84 2.87
CA PHE A 79 11.12 -7.02 2.08
C PHE A 79 11.14 -7.39 0.60
N VAL A 80 12.30 -7.43 -0.06
CA VAL A 80 12.38 -7.72 -1.50
C VAL A 80 11.81 -9.11 -1.86
N TYR A 81 11.98 -10.10 -0.99
CA TYR A 81 11.42 -11.44 -1.23
C TYR A 81 9.90 -11.50 -1.01
N ILE A 82 9.39 -10.87 0.04
CA ILE A 82 7.96 -10.90 0.37
C ILE A 82 7.17 -10.00 -0.60
N GLU A 83 7.68 -8.81 -0.87
CA GLU A 83 6.97 -7.78 -1.63
C GLU A 83 6.68 -8.22 -3.07
N TRP A 84 7.55 -9.04 -3.70
CA TRP A 84 7.26 -9.64 -5.00
C TRP A 84 5.95 -10.44 -4.99
N LEU A 85 5.74 -11.26 -3.96
CA LEU A 85 4.54 -12.08 -3.81
C LEU A 85 3.32 -11.19 -3.53
N VAL A 86 3.49 -10.18 -2.67
CA VAL A 86 2.42 -9.22 -2.34
C VAL A 86 1.99 -8.43 -3.57
N VAL A 87 2.92 -7.92 -4.38
CA VAL A 87 2.61 -7.22 -5.63
C VAL A 87 1.84 -8.11 -6.60
N PHE A 88 2.20 -9.40 -6.70
CA PHE A 88 1.46 -10.34 -7.53
C PHE A 88 0.01 -10.51 -7.03
N LEU A 89 -0.19 -10.75 -5.73
CA LEU A 89 -1.53 -10.86 -5.14
C LEU A 89 -2.34 -9.56 -5.21
N ALA A 90 -1.67 -8.40 -5.18
CA ALA A 90 -2.32 -7.10 -5.31
C ALA A 90 -3.01 -6.94 -6.67
N THR A 91 -2.44 -7.49 -7.75
CA THR A 91 -3.10 -7.48 -9.06
C THR A 91 -4.42 -8.27 -9.06
N ALA A 92 -4.41 -9.46 -8.47
CA ALA A 92 -5.61 -10.27 -8.29
C ALA A 92 -6.66 -9.56 -7.43
N ARG A 93 -6.23 -8.90 -6.34
CA ARG A 93 -7.12 -8.10 -5.47
C ARG A 93 -7.87 -7.03 -6.26
N ILE A 94 -7.18 -6.25 -7.10
CA ILE A 94 -7.81 -5.17 -7.88
C ILE A 94 -8.89 -5.75 -8.82
N GLY A 95 -8.58 -6.86 -9.50
CA GLY A 95 -9.54 -7.52 -10.39
C GLY A 95 -10.78 -8.03 -9.67
N VAL A 96 -10.61 -8.71 -8.53
CA VAL A 96 -11.75 -9.26 -7.76
C VAL A 96 -12.59 -8.13 -7.14
N MET A 97 -11.95 -7.08 -6.63
CA MET A 97 -12.67 -5.91 -6.09
C MET A 97 -13.49 -5.20 -7.15
N ALA A 98 -12.92 -4.95 -8.34
CA ALA A 98 -13.63 -4.31 -9.44
C ALA A 98 -14.86 -5.14 -9.87
N PHE A 99 -14.69 -6.47 -9.98
CA PHE A 99 -15.79 -7.37 -10.33
C PHE A 99 -16.92 -7.38 -9.29
N GLN A 100 -16.58 -7.40 -7.99
CA GLN A 100 -17.59 -7.38 -6.92
C GLN A 100 -18.30 -6.03 -6.81
N LEU A 101 -17.61 -4.92 -7.05
CA LEU A 101 -18.23 -3.59 -7.07
C LEU A 101 -19.27 -3.50 -8.20
N GLU A 102 -18.93 -3.96 -9.40
CA GLU A 102 -19.85 -3.99 -10.54
C GLU A 102 -21.06 -4.90 -10.29
N SER A 103 -20.84 -6.08 -9.71
CA SER A 103 -21.92 -7.05 -9.45
C SER A 103 -22.90 -6.60 -8.35
N ASN A 104 -22.46 -5.77 -7.41
CA ASN A 104 -23.26 -5.33 -6.25
C ASN A 104 -23.82 -3.90 -6.41
N LYS A 105 -23.74 -3.29 -7.60
CA LYS A 105 -24.24 -1.93 -7.86
C LYS A 105 -25.69 -1.73 -7.42
N ASP A 106 -26.55 -2.68 -7.76
CA ASP A 106 -27.98 -2.60 -7.46
C ASP A 106 -28.25 -2.67 -5.95
N HIS A 107 -27.52 -3.53 -5.23
CA HIS A 107 -27.63 -3.66 -3.77
C HIS A 107 -27.20 -2.36 -3.07
N ILE A 108 -26.06 -1.79 -3.46
CA ILE A 108 -25.55 -0.53 -2.90
C ILE A 108 -26.54 0.61 -3.15
N SER A 109 -27.13 0.68 -4.35
CA SER A 109 -28.15 1.68 -4.65
C SER A 109 -29.38 1.53 -3.76
N SER A 110 -29.81 0.29 -3.53
CA SER A 110 -30.99 0.00 -2.71
C SER A 110 -30.78 0.33 -1.23
N GLU A 111 -29.58 0.13 -0.69
CA GLU A 111 -29.25 0.47 0.71
C GLU A 111 -29.20 1.99 0.94
N CYS A 112 -28.72 2.76 -0.04
CA CYS A 112 -28.69 4.22 0.06
C CYS A 112 -30.10 4.86 0.06
N TRP A 113 -31.04 4.33 -0.72
CA TRP A 113 -32.41 4.85 -0.79
C TRP A 113 -33.35 4.17 0.22
N GLY A 114 -33.09 2.93 0.62
CA GLY A 114 -33.85 2.17 1.62
C GLY A 114 -33.61 2.64 3.05
N ALA A 115 -32.38 3.03 3.40
CA ALA A 115 -32.07 3.57 4.73
C ALA A 115 -32.78 4.91 5.03
N VAL A 116 -33.10 5.69 3.99
CA VAL A 116 -33.83 6.96 4.10
C VAL A 116 -35.33 6.73 4.39
N ASN A 117 -35.89 5.60 3.93
CA ASN A 117 -37.33 5.34 3.99
C ASN A 117 -37.78 4.47 5.17
N ASP A 118 -36.99 3.48 5.61
CA ASP A 118 -37.50 2.47 6.58
C ASP A 118 -37.18 2.73 8.06
N LYS A 119 -36.24 3.61 8.40
CA LYS A 119 -35.84 3.81 9.81
C LYS A 119 -35.81 5.26 10.30
N GLY A 120 -36.13 6.25 9.45
CA GLY A 120 -36.03 7.67 9.81
C GLY A 120 -34.63 8.10 10.25
N TYR A 121 -33.61 7.27 10.01
CA TYR A 121 -32.22 7.60 10.30
C TYR A 121 -31.71 8.50 9.18
N SER A 122 -31.55 9.79 9.49
CA SER A 122 -30.67 10.64 8.70
C SER A 122 -29.27 10.00 8.67
N PRO A 123 -28.55 10.00 7.54
CA PRO A 123 -27.18 9.48 7.46
C PRO A 123 -26.25 10.36 8.31
N GLN A 124 -26.27 10.19 9.63
CA GLN A 124 -25.46 10.93 10.61
C GLN A 124 -24.06 10.34 10.77
N GLY A 125 -23.52 9.79 9.69
CA GLY A 125 -22.09 9.58 9.50
C GLY A 125 -21.67 10.35 8.26
N THR A 126 -20.78 11.32 8.40
CA THR A 126 -20.31 12.20 7.31
C THR A 126 -19.87 11.44 6.05
N ALA A 127 -19.37 10.21 6.20
CA ALA A 127 -19.01 9.34 5.07
C ALA A 127 -20.21 8.64 4.40
N ALA A 128 -21.26 8.22 5.13
CA ALA A 128 -22.45 7.59 4.53
C ALA A 128 -23.21 8.57 3.64
N ALA A 129 -23.32 9.82 4.09
CA ALA A 129 -23.92 10.91 3.32
C ALA A 129 -23.12 11.25 2.05
N PHE A 130 -21.79 11.07 2.06
CA PHE A 130 -20.95 11.28 0.88
C PHE A 130 -21.20 10.21 -0.20
N TYR A 131 -21.33 8.94 0.20
CA TYR A 131 -21.56 7.84 -0.74
C TYR A 131 -22.95 7.90 -1.38
N CYS A 132 -23.99 8.24 -0.61
CA CYS A 132 -25.35 8.29 -1.15
C CYS A 132 -25.66 9.55 -1.99
N ASN A 133 -24.88 10.62 -1.86
CA ASN A 133 -25.02 11.82 -2.70
C ASN A 133 -24.18 11.78 -3.97
N THR A 134 -23.25 10.82 -4.10
CA THR A 134 -22.36 10.69 -5.27
C THR A 134 -22.91 9.61 -6.21
N PRO A 135 -22.94 9.82 -7.54
CA PRO A 135 -23.33 8.77 -8.48
C PRO A 135 -22.41 7.56 -8.34
N ILE A 136 -23.02 6.38 -8.22
CA ILE A 136 -22.34 5.10 -7.93
C ILE A 136 -21.25 4.79 -8.97
N ASP A 137 -21.50 5.06 -10.24
CA ASP A 137 -20.51 4.82 -11.31
C ASP A 137 -19.24 5.67 -11.13
N SER A 138 -19.39 6.96 -10.78
CA SER A 138 -18.24 7.84 -10.51
C SER A 138 -17.47 7.41 -9.26
N PHE A 139 -18.18 6.93 -8.24
CA PHE A 139 -17.56 6.41 -7.02
C PHE A 139 -16.73 5.15 -7.30
N ILE A 140 -17.29 4.18 -8.04
CA ILE A 140 -16.62 2.95 -8.42
C ILE A 140 -15.36 3.24 -9.24
N MET A 141 -15.46 4.16 -10.22
CA MET A 141 -14.33 4.57 -11.02
C MET A 141 -13.21 5.19 -10.17
N LEU A 142 -13.55 6.11 -9.25
CA LEU A 142 -12.57 6.75 -8.37
C LEU A 142 -11.90 5.73 -7.43
N PHE A 143 -12.66 4.78 -6.91
CA PHE A 143 -12.14 3.71 -6.06
C PHE A 143 -11.15 2.82 -6.81
N ILE A 144 -11.48 2.40 -8.04
CA ILE A 144 -10.60 1.58 -8.88
C ILE A 144 -9.33 2.36 -9.25
N VAL A 145 -9.45 3.64 -9.63
CA VAL A 145 -8.30 4.49 -9.94
C VAL A 145 -7.40 4.65 -8.71
N GLY A 146 -7.97 4.84 -7.52
CA GLY A 146 -7.23 4.89 -6.26
C GLY A 146 -6.43 3.62 -5.99
N LEU A 147 -7.04 2.44 -6.20
CA LEU A 147 -6.36 1.15 -6.06
C LEU A 147 -5.21 0.97 -7.07
N VAL A 148 -5.38 1.43 -8.31
CA VAL A 148 -4.32 1.39 -9.33
C VAL A 148 -3.16 2.30 -8.95
N ILE A 149 -3.44 3.51 -8.45
CA ILE A 149 -2.40 4.43 -7.98
C ILE A 149 -1.64 3.83 -6.80
N ASP A 150 -2.33 3.25 -5.82
CA ASP A 150 -1.68 2.55 -4.70
C ASP A 150 -0.82 1.37 -5.18
N TYR A 151 -1.28 0.60 -6.16
CA TYR A 151 -0.48 -0.46 -6.77
C TYR A 151 0.79 0.05 -7.45
N LEU A 152 0.70 1.17 -8.19
CA LEU A 152 1.86 1.80 -8.81
C LEU A 152 2.85 2.34 -7.75
N LEU A 153 2.35 2.89 -6.65
CA LEU A 153 3.17 3.33 -5.53
C LEU A 153 3.90 2.15 -4.86
N ASN A 154 3.22 1.01 -4.66
CA ASN A 154 3.83 -0.22 -4.15
C ASN A 154 4.91 -0.76 -5.09
N LEU A 155 4.63 -0.82 -6.40
CA LEU A 155 5.62 -1.21 -7.41
C LEU A 155 6.85 -0.28 -7.41
N TYR A 156 6.62 1.03 -7.31
CA TYR A 156 7.71 2.00 -7.26
C TYR A 156 8.52 1.87 -5.96
N MET A 157 7.87 1.63 -4.82
CA MET A 157 8.53 1.33 -3.54
C MET A 157 9.40 0.07 -3.67
N TYR A 158 8.86 -1.00 -4.23
CA TYR A 158 9.60 -2.24 -4.50
C TYR A 158 10.85 -1.97 -5.32
N PHE A 159 10.73 -1.24 -6.44
CA PHE A 159 11.85 -0.91 -7.31
C PHE A 159 12.96 -0.14 -6.58
N VAL A 160 12.59 0.86 -5.77
CA VAL A 160 13.58 1.69 -5.05
C VAL A 160 14.29 0.89 -3.96
N VAL A 161 13.58 0.07 -3.18
CA VAL A 161 14.19 -0.76 -2.13
C VAL A 161 15.02 -1.90 -2.73
N TRP A 162 14.56 -2.51 -3.82
CA TRP A 162 15.34 -3.51 -4.56
C TRP A 162 16.66 -2.92 -5.07
N ARG A 163 16.63 -1.71 -5.64
CA ARG A 163 17.85 -1.00 -6.06
C ARG A 163 18.81 -0.77 -4.88
N PHE A 164 18.27 -0.39 -3.72
CA PHE A 164 19.05 -0.22 -2.49
C PHE A 164 19.68 -1.55 -2.05
N TYR A 165 18.92 -2.64 -2.08
CA TYR A 165 19.38 -4.00 -1.77
C TYR A 165 20.51 -4.47 -2.68
N VAL A 166 20.39 -4.29 -4.00
CA VAL A 166 21.44 -4.68 -4.97
C VAL A 166 22.74 -3.91 -4.70
N ARG A 167 22.65 -2.62 -4.36
CA ARG A 167 23.84 -1.84 -4.00
C ARG A 167 24.53 -2.40 -2.76
N MET A 168 23.78 -2.70 -1.69
CA MET A 168 24.35 -3.28 -0.47
C MET A 168 25.06 -4.62 -0.72
N ARG A 169 24.61 -5.42 -1.69
CA ARG A 169 25.28 -6.66 -2.11
C ARG A 169 26.60 -6.47 -2.85
N LEU A 170 26.81 -5.33 -3.51
CA LEU A 170 28.02 -5.05 -4.30
C LEU A 170 29.16 -4.45 -3.46
N TYR A 171 28.87 -3.85 -2.30
CA TYR A 171 29.87 -3.31 -1.38
C TYR A 171 30.90 -4.31 -0.81
N PRO A 172 30.59 -5.59 -0.49
CA PRO A 172 31.61 -6.51 0.02
C PRO A 172 32.76 -6.81 -0.95
N PHE A 173 32.65 -6.47 -2.24
CA PHE A 173 33.68 -6.75 -3.25
C PHE A 173 34.52 -5.52 -3.67
N GLN A 174 34.23 -4.30 -3.17
CA GLN A 174 34.92 -3.08 -3.62
C GLN A 174 36.04 -2.57 -2.69
N LYS A 175 36.36 -3.26 -1.59
CA LYS A 175 37.63 -3.01 -0.87
C LYS A 175 38.32 -4.35 -0.66
N GLY A 176 39.55 -4.49 -1.17
CA GLY A 176 40.45 -5.63 -0.92
C GLY A 176 40.89 -5.78 0.54
N VAL A 177 40.04 -5.38 1.49
CA VAL A 177 40.24 -5.46 2.93
C VAL A 177 38.91 -5.97 3.47
N ALA A 178 38.94 -7.15 4.07
CA ALA A 178 37.81 -7.78 4.74
C ALA A 178 37.38 -6.94 5.96
N LEU A 179 36.70 -5.82 5.71
CA LEU A 179 35.99 -5.06 6.73
C LEU A 179 34.55 -5.55 6.71
N THR A 180 34.09 -6.03 7.86
CA THR A 180 32.67 -6.36 8.06
C THR A 180 31.83 -5.11 7.79
N TYR A 181 30.60 -5.30 7.29
CA TYR A 181 29.68 -4.24 6.84
C TYR A 181 29.50 -3.10 7.88
N GLU A 182 29.67 -3.40 9.17
CA GLU A 182 29.64 -2.41 10.25
C GLU A 182 30.81 -1.42 10.20
N GLN A 183 32.03 -1.85 9.86
CA GLN A 183 33.20 -0.98 9.85
C GLN A 183 33.19 0.02 8.68
N GLY A 184 32.54 -0.33 7.56
CA GLY A 184 32.34 0.59 6.44
C GLY A 184 31.34 1.71 6.71
N LEU A 185 30.52 1.61 7.76
CA LEU A 185 29.54 2.63 8.15
C LEU A 185 30.14 3.78 8.95
N TYR A 186 31.27 3.58 9.62
CA TYR A 186 31.90 4.60 10.47
C TYR A 186 32.94 5.46 9.73
N GLU A 187 33.29 5.11 8.49
CA GLU A 187 34.22 5.87 7.65
C GLU A 187 33.54 6.88 6.70
N ILE A 188 32.21 7.03 6.79
CA ILE A 188 31.40 7.97 5.98
C ILE A 188 30.68 8.94 6.91
#